data_AF-A0A6G2VXS6-F1
#
_entry.id   AF-A0A6G2VXS6-F1
#
_cell.length_a   1.000
_cell.length_b   1.000
_cell.length_c   1.000
_cell.angle_alpha   90.00
_cell.angle_beta   90.00
_cell.angle_gamma   90.00
#
_symmetry.space_group_name_H-M   'P 1'
#
loop_
_entity.id
_entity.type
_entity.pdbx_description
1 polymer ?
#
loop_
_entity_poly.entity_id
_entity_poly.type
_entity_poly.pdbx_seq_one_letter_code
_entity_poly.pdbx_strand_id
1 'polypeptide(L)'
;MIDFSFEPRSDDGSWSSDWRPARPDLNPSDFCLKYFKADLRLVVHGVDLSVRLLGEPVVDVALMLEYARNELETVGDITVEASLTQHAYSFRREGTTVTLTTQWPPARAELTWSELQQLADRARAEAFRLITARPSGAAGERVAAGAGGVLADRMRPS
;
A
#
# COMPACT_ATOMS: atom_id res chain seq x y z
N MET A 1 4.87 -2.61 21.72
CA MET A 1 3.61 -2.83 20.98
C MET A 1 3.64 -1.95 19.74
N ILE A 2 3.31 -2.52 18.58
CA ILE A 2 3.22 -1.81 17.29
C ILE A 2 1.75 -1.55 16.96
N ASP A 3 1.40 -0.28 16.77
CA ASP A 3 0.13 0.18 16.22
C ASP A 3 0.38 0.62 14.77
N PHE A 4 -0.37 0.03 13.83
CA PHE A 4 -0.20 0.24 12.40
C PHE A 4 -1.57 0.24 11.70
N SER A 5 -1.84 1.27 10.91
CA SER A 5 -3.00 1.29 10.01
C SER A 5 -2.84 2.31 8.90
N PHE A 6 -3.60 2.11 7.81
CA PHE A 6 -3.84 3.14 6.81
C PHE A 6 -5.22 3.75 7.04
N GLU A 7 -5.27 5.08 7.16
CA GLU A 7 -6.49 5.83 7.40
C GLU A 7 -6.90 6.58 6.11
N PRO A 8 -8.07 6.30 5.51
CA PRO A 8 -8.57 7.07 4.39
C PRO A 8 -8.60 8.56 4.70
N ARG A 9 -8.07 9.37 3.79
CA ARG A 9 -8.09 10.83 3.98
C ARG A 9 -9.49 11.37 3.82
N SER A 10 -9.98 12.06 4.85
CA SER A 10 -11.32 12.67 4.86
C SER A 10 -11.48 13.79 3.82
N ASP A 11 -10.39 14.42 3.40
CA ASP A 11 -10.36 15.42 2.33
C ASP A 11 -10.16 14.83 0.92
N ASP A 12 -9.93 13.52 0.81
CA ASP A 12 -9.86 12.83 -0.46
C ASP A 12 -11.25 12.29 -0.85
N GLY A 13 -11.91 13.04 -1.72
CA GLY A 13 -13.24 12.69 -2.24
C GLY A 13 -13.30 11.35 -2.96
N SER A 14 -12.17 10.74 -3.34
CA SER A 14 -12.16 9.41 -3.98
C SER A 14 -12.63 8.28 -3.08
N TRP A 15 -12.61 8.48 -1.75
CA TRP A 15 -13.19 7.54 -0.78
C TRP A 15 -14.72 7.59 -0.68
N SER A 16 -15.37 8.57 -1.31
CA SER A 16 -16.84 8.70 -1.28
C SER A 16 -17.52 7.63 -2.14
N SER A 17 -18.67 7.12 -1.68
CA SER A 17 -19.52 6.18 -2.44
C SER A 17 -20.01 6.76 -3.77
N ASP A 18 -20.17 8.08 -3.81
CA ASP A 18 -20.71 8.80 -4.97
C ASP A 18 -19.60 9.23 -5.93
N TRP A 19 -18.34 8.98 -5.57
CA TRP A 19 -17.21 9.36 -6.41
C TRP A 19 -17.20 8.57 -7.71
N ARG A 20 -16.89 9.28 -8.80
CA ARG A 20 -16.71 8.71 -10.13
C ARG A 20 -15.40 9.24 -10.70
N PRO A 21 -14.46 8.37 -11.11
CA PRO A 21 -13.22 8.83 -11.72
C PRO A 21 -13.51 9.52 -13.06
N ALA A 22 -12.92 10.70 -13.27
CA ALA A 22 -13.11 11.46 -14.52
C ALA A 22 -12.44 10.82 -15.75
N ARG A 23 -11.55 9.83 -15.56
CA ARG A 23 -10.82 9.14 -16.64
C ARG A 23 -10.58 7.67 -16.29
N PRO A 24 -11.24 6.72 -16.98
CA PRO A 24 -11.09 5.30 -16.72
C PRO A 24 -9.86 4.66 -17.39
N ASP A 25 -9.06 5.41 -18.16
CA ASP A 25 -7.96 4.85 -18.97
C ASP A 25 -6.73 4.39 -18.16
N LEU A 26 -6.80 4.40 -16.82
CA LEU A 26 -5.74 3.88 -15.97
C LEU A 26 -5.93 2.38 -15.77
N ASN A 27 -4.84 1.62 -15.82
CA ASN A 27 -4.87 0.24 -15.35
C ASN A 27 -5.20 0.21 -13.84
N PRO A 28 -5.67 -0.93 -13.30
CA PRO A 28 -6.07 -1.02 -11.91
C PRO A 28 -4.99 -0.57 -10.91
N SER A 29 -3.71 -0.81 -11.21
CA SER A 29 -2.59 -0.38 -10.37
C SER A 29 -2.45 1.13 -10.36
N ASP A 30 -2.32 1.76 -11.53
CA ASP A 30 -2.21 3.22 -11.66
C ASP A 30 -3.44 3.95 -11.09
N PHE A 31 -4.61 3.32 -11.17
CA PHE A 31 -5.83 3.79 -10.56
C PHE A 31 -5.73 3.84 -9.02
N CYS A 32 -5.21 2.77 -8.41
CA CYS A 32 -4.94 2.71 -6.97
C CYS A 32 -3.83 3.66 -6.51
N LEU A 33 -2.85 3.94 -7.37
CA LEU A 33 -1.74 4.84 -7.07
C LEU A 33 -2.18 6.31 -7.18
N LYS A 34 -3.02 6.63 -8.16
CA LYS A 34 -3.46 8.00 -8.44
C LYS A 34 -4.63 8.47 -7.58
N TYR A 35 -5.53 7.56 -7.22
CA TYR A 35 -6.71 7.80 -6.41
C TYR A 35 -6.61 6.98 -5.12
N PHE A 36 -7.35 7.33 -4.08
CA PHE A 36 -7.37 6.64 -2.78
C PHE A 36 -6.11 6.88 -1.92
N LYS A 37 -5.89 8.14 -1.57
CA LYS A 37 -4.83 8.57 -0.66
C LYS A 37 -5.19 8.21 0.79
N ALA A 38 -4.25 7.63 1.52
CA ALA A 38 -4.40 7.36 2.94
C ALA A 38 -3.27 7.99 3.73
N ASP A 39 -3.52 8.33 4.99
CA ASP A 39 -2.48 8.67 5.94
C ASP A 39 -1.94 7.38 6.58
N LEU A 40 -0.64 7.35 6.88
CA LEU A 40 0.02 6.24 7.57
C LEU A 40 0.04 6.53 9.06
N ARG A 41 -0.59 5.66 9.84
CA ARG A 41 -0.40 5.59 11.28
C ARG A 41 0.60 4.50 11.60
N LEU A 42 1.72 4.87 12.22
CA LEU A 42 2.76 3.94 12.65
C LEU A 42 3.31 4.39 14.01
N VAL A 43 2.97 3.66 15.07
CA VAL A 43 3.52 3.88 16.41
C VAL A 43 4.23 2.61 16.85
N VAL A 44 5.53 2.72 17.10
CA VAL A 44 6.40 1.60 17.50
C VAL A 44 6.85 1.83 18.93
N HIS A 45 6.36 1.00 19.86
CA HIS A 45 6.72 1.07 21.29
C HIS A 45 6.56 2.47 21.90
N GLY A 46 5.54 3.21 21.45
CA GLY A 46 5.25 4.57 21.92
C GLY A 46 5.95 5.70 21.14
N VAL A 47 6.84 5.37 20.20
CA VAL A 47 7.41 6.33 19.26
C VAL A 47 6.47 6.49 18.08
N ASP A 48 5.96 7.70 17.87
CA ASP A 48 5.09 8.02 16.74
C ASP A 48 5.94 8.34 15.50
N LEU A 49 5.84 7.48 14.49
CA LEU A 49 6.44 7.63 13.17
C LEU A 49 5.36 7.86 12.10
N SER A 50 4.15 8.22 12.51
CA SER A 50 3.02 8.43 11.59
C SER A 50 3.34 9.56 10.63
N VAL A 51 3.01 9.35 9.37
CA VAL A 51 3.25 10.33 8.30
C VAL A 51 1.91 10.66 7.68
N ARG A 52 1.60 11.96 7.62
CA ARG A 52 0.53 12.46 6.78
C ARG A 52 1.01 12.40 5.33
N LEU A 53 0.71 11.30 4.66
CA LEU A 53 1.20 11.05 3.33
C LEU A 53 0.57 12.08 2.39
N LEU A 54 1.36 12.77 1.58
CA LEU A 54 0.87 13.69 0.54
C LEU A 54 0.21 12.95 -0.65
N GLY A 55 -0.31 11.75 -0.39
CA GLY A 55 -0.85 10.82 -1.36
C GLY A 55 0.08 9.68 -1.69
N GLU A 56 0.78 9.11 -0.70
CA GLU A 56 1.42 7.82 -0.96
C GLU A 56 0.33 6.76 -1.21
N PRO A 57 0.54 5.92 -2.22
CA PRO A 57 -0.26 4.72 -2.35
C PRO A 57 0.04 3.81 -1.18
N VAL A 58 -1.00 3.31 -0.51
CA VAL A 58 -0.86 2.28 0.54
C VAL A 58 -0.05 1.06 0.09
N VAL A 59 -0.05 0.77 -1.22
CA VAL A 59 0.75 -0.29 -1.83
C VAL A 59 2.24 -0.01 -1.72
N ASP A 60 2.66 1.24 -1.90
CA ASP A 60 4.06 1.63 -1.94
C ASP A 60 4.73 1.42 -0.58
N VAL A 61 4.09 1.86 0.51
CA VAL A 61 4.56 1.61 1.89
C VAL A 61 4.64 0.11 2.19
N ALA A 62 3.66 -0.67 1.77
CA ALA A 62 3.65 -2.11 1.98
C ALA A 62 4.80 -2.81 1.21
N LEU A 63 5.04 -2.41 -0.05
CA LEU A 63 6.14 -2.91 -0.85
C LEU A 63 7.50 -2.47 -0.29
N MET A 64 7.62 -1.24 0.19
CA MET A 64 8.81 -0.71 0.83
C MET A 64 9.18 -1.52 2.08
N LEU A 65 8.22 -1.81 2.96
CA LEU A 65 8.46 -2.61 4.17
C LEU A 65 8.82 -4.06 3.83
N GLU A 66 8.17 -4.64 2.82
CA GLU A 66 8.51 -5.98 2.33
C GLU A 66 9.92 -6.04 1.77
N TYR A 67 10.31 -5.03 0.99
CA TYR A 67 11.64 -4.93 0.42
C TYR A 67 12.70 -4.78 1.52
N ALA A 68 12.49 -3.86 2.47
CA ALA A 68 13.39 -3.68 3.61
C ALA A 68 13.53 -4.98 4.44
N ARG A 69 12.43 -5.71 4.67
CA ARG A 69 12.45 -7.01 5.34
C ARG A 69 13.33 -8.02 4.58
N ASN A 70 13.16 -8.14 3.27
CA ASN A 70 13.92 -9.15 2.51
C ASN A 70 15.40 -8.79 2.42
N GLU A 71 15.75 -7.51 2.23
CA GLU A 71 17.14 -7.08 2.12
C GLU A 71 17.89 -7.25 3.44
N LEU A 72 17.30 -6.89 4.57
CA LEU A 72 17.91 -7.01 5.91
C LEU A 72 18.16 -8.46 6.37
N GLU A 73 17.73 -9.47 5.61
CA GLU A 73 18.17 -10.85 5.81
C GLU A 73 19.62 -11.06 5.36
N THR A 74 20.06 -10.28 4.38
CA THR A 74 21.37 -10.43 3.73
C THR A 74 22.32 -9.27 4.04
N VAL A 75 21.79 -8.06 4.18
CA VAL A 75 22.55 -6.85 4.50
C VAL A 75 22.22 -6.34 5.91
N GLY A 76 23.19 -5.70 6.56
CA GLY A 76 23.03 -5.19 7.93
C GLY A 76 22.24 -3.88 8.03
N ASP A 77 22.10 -3.16 6.92
CA ASP A 77 21.42 -1.88 6.86
C ASP A 77 20.88 -1.60 5.44
N ILE A 78 19.80 -0.82 5.37
CA ILE A 78 19.22 -0.37 4.11
C ILE A 78 18.50 0.97 4.32
N THR A 79 18.46 1.79 3.28
CA THR A 79 17.56 2.95 3.19
C THR A 79 16.67 2.79 1.99
N VAL A 80 15.37 2.97 2.18
CA VAL A 80 14.33 2.82 1.17
C VAL A 80 13.48 4.08 1.11
N GLU A 81 13.11 4.49 -0.08
CA GLU A 81 12.26 5.67 -0.31
C GLU A 81 10.87 5.24 -0.73
N ALA A 82 9.84 5.90 -0.19
CA ALA A 82 8.51 5.84 -0.76
C ALA A 82 8.46 6.66 -2.06
N SER A 83 8.00 6.03 -3.13
CA SER A 83 8.10 6.43 -4.54
C SER A 83 7.60 7.85 -4.85
N LEU A 84 6.68 8.40 -4.05
CA LEU A 84 6.03 9.70 -4.35
C LEU A 84 6.38 10.84 -3.40
N THR A 85 7.06 10.58 -2.30
CA THR A 85 7.24 11.59 -1.24
C THR A 85 8.70 11.90 -0.95
N GLN A 86 9.64 11.15 -1.54
CA GLN A 86 11.06 11.21 -1.17
C GLN A 86 11.26 10.99 0.34
N HIS A 87 10.31 10.35 1.02
CA HIS A 87 10.45 10.02 2.43
C HIS A 87 11.26 8.74 2.53
N ALA A 88 12.47 8.87 3.09
CA ALA A 88 13.36 7.76 3.33
C ALA A 88 13.11 7.16 4.71
N TYR A 89 13.05 5.83 4.71
CA TYR A 89 13.03 4.99 5.88
C TYR A 89 14.35 4.24 5.90
N SER A 90 15.15 4.47 6.93
CA SER A 90 16.40 3.75 7.14
C SER A 90 16.19 2.66 8.17
N PHE A 91 16.62 1.46 7.84
CA PHE A 91 16.57 0.30 8.72
C PHE A 91 17.99 -0.20 8.95
N ARG A 92 18.33 -0.51 10.19
CA ARG A 92 19.61 -1.11 10.55
C ARG A 92 19.38 -2.29 11.49
N ARG A 93 19.90 -3.45 11.15
CA ARG A 93 19.75 -4.69 11.93
C ARG A 93 21.04 -5.04 12.66
N GLU A 94 20.93 -5.25 13.96
CA GLU A 94 21.99 -5.72 14.84
C GLU A 94 21.49 -6.94 15.61
N GLY A 95 21.81 -8.12 15.10
CA GLY A 95 21.29 -9.39 15.62
C GLY A 95 19.76 -9.49 15.48
N THR A 96 19.05 -9.48 16.60
CA THR A 96 17.58 -9.52 16.65
C THR A 96 16.94 -8.13 16.76
N THR A 97 17.73 -7.08 16.91
CA THR A 97 17.23 -5.71 17.00
C THR A 97 17.31 -5.04 15.64
N VAL A 98 16.26 -4.29 15.28
CA VAL A 98 16.20 -3.42 14.12
C VAL A 98 15.94 -2.01 14.61
N THR A 99 16.76 -1.06 14.17
CA THR A 99 16.50 0.37 14.32
C THR A 99 15.81 0.87 13.06
N LEU A 100 14.62 1.43 13.19
CA LEU A 100 13.92 2.20 12.16
C LEU A 100 14.16 3.69 12.41
N THR A 101 14.62 4.40 11.39
CA THR A 101 14.78 5.86 11.41
C THR A 101 14.00 6.46 10.24
N THR A 102 13.20 7.48 10.52
CA THR A 102 12.49 8.27 9.52
C THR A 102 13.10 9.65 9.43
N GLN A 103 13.20 10.20 8.23
CA GLN A 103 13.69 11.57 8.04
C GLN A 103 12.58 12.63 8.15
N TRP A 104 11.32 12.25 7.95
CA TRP A 104 10.18 13.14 8.09
C TRP A 104 8.90 12.38 8.51
N PRO A 105 8.33 12.66 9.70
CA PRO A 105 8.96 13.42 10.78
C PRO A 105 10.25 12.72 11.24
N PRO A 106 11.29 13.47 11.69
CA PRO A 106 12.48 12.85 12.26
C PRO A 106 12.13 12.03 13.50
N ALA A 107 12.24 10.71 13.40
CA ALA A 107 11.96 9.80 14.50
C ALA A 107 12.85 8.56 14.40
N ARG A 108 13.07 7.92 15.55
CA ARG A 108 13.83 6.69 15.67
C ARG A 108 13.10 5.76 16.61
N ALA A 109 12.87 4.53 16.15
CA ALA A 109 12.28 3.47 16.95
C ALA A 109 13.09 2.19 16.84
N GLU A 110 13.09 1.40 17.90
CA GLU A 110 13.68 0.07 17.90
C GLU A 110 12.56 -0.96 17.88
N LEU A 111 12.69 -1.96 17.03
CA LEU A 111 11.80 -3.09 16.94
C LEU A 111 12.62 -4.38 16.82
N THR A 112 12.06 -5.51 17.21
CA THR A 112 12.71 -6.79 16.98
C THR A 112 12.61 -7.19 15.51
N TRP A 113 13.47 -8.11 15.07
CA TRP A 113 13.40 -8.70 13.74
C TRP A 113 12.01 -9.32 13.45
N SER A 114 11.45 -10.04 14.43
CA SER A 114 10.11 -10.62 14.30
C SER A 114 9.02 -9.55 14.21
N GLU A 115 9.19 -8.44 14.92
CA GLU A 115 8.26 -7.30 14.85
C GLU A 115 8.31 -6.62 13.47
N LEU A 116 9.48 -6.52 12.83
CA LEU A 116 9.57 -6.01 11.45
C LEU A 116 8.85 -6.93 10.47
N GLN A 117 9.01 -8.25 10.61
CA GLN A 117 8.31 -9.23 9.78
C GLN A 117 6.79 -9.09 9.93
N GLN A 118 6.29 -8.99 11.17
CA GLN A 118 4.87 -8.77 11.44
C GLN A 118 4.37 -7.43 10.89
N LEU A 119 5.19 -6.38 10.97
CA LEU A 119 4.86 -5.07 10.43
C LEU A 119 4.68 -5.11 8.90
N ALA A 120 5.59 -5.79 8.18
CA ALA A 120 5.47 -5.97 6.73
C ALA A 120 4.21 -6.75 6.34
N ASP A 121 3.89 -7.83 7.07
CA ASP A 121 2.69 -8.64 6.82
C ASP A 121 1.40 -7.83 7.08
N ARG A 122 1.37 -7.07 8.19
CA ARG A 122 0.24 -6.18 8.51
C ARG A 122 0.07 -5.07 7.47
N ALA A 123 1.16 -4.47 7.02
CA ALA A 123 1.12 -3.43 5.98
C ALA A 123 0.50 -3.94 4.68
N ARG A 124 0.88 -5.15 4.26
CA ARG A 124 0.28 -5.79 3.08
C ARG A 124 -1.20 -6.08 3.27
N ALA A 125 -1.59 -6.63 4.42
CA ALA A 125 -2.99 -6.95 4.72
C ALA A 125 -3.86 -5.70 4.76
N GLU A 126 -3.38 -4.62 5.40
CA GLU A 126 -4.08 -3.35 5.49
C GLU A 126 -4.18 -2.65 4.13
N ALA A 127 -3.12 -2.65 3.32
CA ALA A 127 -3.17 -2.13 1.96
C ALA A 127 -4.23 -2.88 1.14
N PHE A 128 -4.24 -4.22 1.19
CA PHE A 128 -5.25 -5.03 0.50
C PHE A 128 -6.68 -4.75 1.00
N ARG A 129 -6.87 -4.67 2.32
CA ARG A 129 -8.16 -4.31 2.94
C ARG A 129 -8.65 -2.96 2.42
N LEU A 130 -7.77 -1.95 2.39
CA LEU A 130 -8.12 -0.60 1.98
C LEU A 130 -8.45 -0.52 0.47
N ILE A 131 -7.72 -1.27 -0.36
CA ILE A 131 -7.95 -1.34 -1.81
C ILE A 131 -9.27 -2.05 -2.13
N THR A 132 -9.62 -3.09 -1.38
CA THR A 132 -10.83 -3.90 -1.62
C THR A 132 -12.08 -3.33 -0.95
N ALA A 133 -11.95 -2.57 0.13
CA ALA A 133 -13.05 -1.87 0.79
C ALA A 133 -13.57 -0.64 0.01
N ARG A 134 -12.97 -0.33 -1.14
CA ARG A 134 -13.40 0.78 -2.00
C ARG A 134 -14.84 0.56 -2.49
N PRO A 135 -15.66 1.62 -2.61
CA PRO A 135 -17.00 1.51 -3.17
C PRO A 135 -16.92 0.87 -4.56
N SER A 136 -17.63 -0.24 -4.75
CA SER A 136 -17.64 -1.07 -5.96
C SER A 136 -18.15 -0.37 -7.23
N GLY A 137 -18.56 0.90 -7.15
CA GLY A 137 -19.01 1.71 -8.28
C GLY A 137 -17.90 2.36 -9.12
N ALA A 138 -16.62 2.24 -8.74
CA ALA A 138 -15.50 2.88 -9.43
C ALA A 138 -14.84 2.00 -10.52
N ALA A 139 -15.03 0.68 -10.46
CA ALA A 139 -14.60 -0.22 -11.52
C ALA A 139 -15.80 -0.49 -12.43
N GLY A 140 -15.69 -0.06 -13.69
CA GLY A 140 -16.63 -0.42 -14.73
C GLY A 140 -16.89 -1.92 -14.71
N GLU A 141 -18.12 -2.28 -14.40
CA GLU A 141 -18.75 -3.57 -14.59
C GLU A 141 -18.72 -3.93 -16.09
N ARG A 142 -17.54 -4.27 -16.64
CA ARG A 142 -17.39 -4.68 -18.05
C ARG A 142 -16.28 -5.68 -18.35
N VAL A 143 -15.72 -6.38 -17.37
CA VAL A 143 -14.77 -7.48 -17.64
C VAL A 143 -15.44 -8.87 -17.67
N ALA A 144 -16.73 -9.01 -17.30
CA ALA A 144 -17.40 -10.31 -17.26
C ALA A 144 -18.30 -10.66 -18.47
N ALA A 145 -18.35 -9.86 -19.55
CA ALA A 145 -19.26 -10.12 -20.69
C ALA A 145 -18.57 -10.28 -22.07
N GLY A 146 -17.23 -10.35 -22.13
CA GLY A 146 -16.48 -10.33 -23.39
C GLY A 146 -15.89 -11.67 -23.87
N ALA A 147 -15.97 -12.76 -23.10
CA ALA A 147 -15.25 -14.00 -23.40
C ALA A 147 -16.15 -15.24 -23.55
N GLY A 148 -17.38 -15.07 -24.05
CA GLY A 148 -18.31 -16.19 -24.29
C GLY A 148 -19.07 -16.16 -25.62
N GLY A 149 -18.73 -15.25 -26.54
CA GLY A 149 -19.52 -14.97 -27.75
C GLY A 149 -18.80 -15.20 -29.06
N VAL A 150 -17.87 -16.16 -29.14
CA VAL A 150 -17.27 -16.57 -30.43
C VAL A 150 -17.13 -18.09 -30.44
N LEU A 151 -18.25 -18.80 -30.62
CA LEU A 151 -18.32 -20.20 -31.11
C LEU A 151 -19.78 -20.69 -31.15
N ALA A 152 -20.65 -20.02 -31.91
CA ALA A 152 -21.98 -20.56 -32.21
C ALA A 152 -22.56 -20.09 -33.56
N ASP A 153 -21.72 -19.82 -34.56
CA ASP A 153 -22.19 -19.44 -35.91
C ASP A 153 -21.52 -20.23 -37.04
N ARG A 154 -21.35 -21.53 -36.84
CA ARG A 154 -21.11 -22.50 -37.92
C ARG A 154 -21.72 -23.85 -37.55
N MET A 155 -22.99 -24.04 -37.88
CA MET A 155 -23.56 -25.30 -38.39
C MET A 155 -25.08 -25.13 -38.58
N ARG A 156 -25.49 -24.69 -39.77
CA ARG A 156 -26.79 -25.08 -40.35
C ARG A 156 -26.48 -25.89 -41.62
N PRO A 157 -26.95 -27.14 -41.72
CA PRO A 157 -27.00 -27.82 -43.01
C PRO A 157 -28.24 -27.34 -43.77
N SER A 158 -28.06 -27.11 -45.07
CA SER A 158 -29.14 -27.00 -46.06
C SER A 158 -29.81 -28.34 -46.29
#